data_AF-A0A5J6N1I7-F1
#
_entry.id   AF-A0A5J6N1I7-F1
#
_cell.length_a   1.000
_cell.length_b   1.000
_cell.length_c   1.000
_cell.angle_alpha   90.00
_cell.angle_beta   90.00
_cell.angle_gamma   90.00
#
_symmetry.space_group_name_H-M   'P 1'
#
loop_
_entity.id
_entity.type
_entity.pdbx_description
1 polymer ?
#
loop_
_entity_poly.entity_id
_entity_poly.type
_entity_poly.pdbx_seq_one_letter_code
_entity_poly.pdbx_strand_id
1 'polypeptide(L)' 'MNLDRAKRVAALLDDQDVREAFETIERDILSEWRSAIDAEKREACWHDMGALMRLRARLKGFAGDARKEKAGSTA' A
#
# COMPACT_ATOMS: atom_id res chain seq x y z
N MET A 1 -1.44 -1.55 -23.59
CA MET A 1 -1.34 -0.34 -22.75
C MET A 1 -1.48 -0.63 -21.24
N ASN A 2 -2.31 -1.58 -20.80
CA ASN A 2 -2.45 -1.96 -19.36
C ASN A 2 -1.24 -2.69 -18.76
N LEU A 3 -0.65 -3.63 -19.51
CA LEU A 3 0.51 -4.40 -19.06
C LEU A 3 1.71 -3.55 -18.61
N ASP A 4 1.99 -2.44 -19.30
CA ASP A 4 3.09 -1.55 -18.90
C ASP A 4 2.78 -0.76 -17.65
N ARG A 5 1.52 -0.36 -17.45
CA ARG A 5 1.09 0.33 -16.22
C ARG A 5 1.26 -0.59 -15.02
N ALA A 6 0.81 -1.83 -15.13
CA ALA A 6 0.82 -2.77 -14.02
C ALA A 6 2.25 -3.30 -13.71
N LYS A 7 3.14 -3.42 -14.71
CA LYS A 7 4.58 -3.63 -14.48
C LYS A 7 5.23 -2.46 -13.73
N ARG A 8 4.92 -1.22 -14.10
CA ARG A 8 5.43 -0.03 -13.40
C ARG A 8 4.95 0.01 -11.95
N VAL A 9 3.69 -0.36 -11.70
CA VAL A 9 3.16 -0.44 -10.33
C VAL A 9 3.84 -1.56 -9.53
N ALA A 10 4.11 -2.72 -10.15
CA ALA A 10 4.88 -3.79 -9.50
C ALA A 10 6.29 -3.32 -9.15
N ALA A 11 6.99 -2.69 -10.09
CA ALA A 11 8.33 -2.13 -9.85
C ALA A 11 8.32 -1.06 -8.73
N LEU A 12 7.29 -0.20 -8.69
CA LEU A 12 7.12 0.78 -7.62
C LEU A 12 6.92 0.11 -6.25
N LEU A 13 6.21 -1.02 -6.18
CA LEU A 13 6.00 -1.75 -4.93
C LEU A 13 7.22 -2.56 -4.48
N ASP A 14 8.06 -2.96 -5.42
CA ASP A 14 9.31 -3.69 -5.16
C ASP A 14 10.48 -2.74 -4.86
N ASP A 15 10.33 -1.46 -5.21
CA ASP A 15 11.29 -0.40 -4.92
C ASP A 15 11.54 -0.26 -3.41
N GLN A 16 12.83 -0.19 -3.04
CA GLN A 16 13.25 -0.16 -1.65
C GLN A 16 12.75 1.09 -0.93
N ASP A 17 12.89 2.27 -1.54
CA ASP A 17 12.51 3.54 -0.94
C ASP A 17 11.00 3.59 -0.69
N VAL A 18 10.21 3.05 -1.62
CA VAL A 18 8.75 2.96 -1.45
C VAL A 18 8.39 2.02 -0.29
N ARG A 19 9.05 0.87 -0.17
CA ARG A 19 8.80 -0.06 0.94
C ARG A 19 9.17 0.57 2.29
N GLU A 20 10.33 1.20 2.37
CA GLU A 20 10.80 1.90 3.57
C GLU A 20 9.89 3.08 3.94
N ALA A 21 9.32 3.77 2.96
CA ALA A 21 8.33 4.82 3.19
C ALA A 21 7.05 4.28 3.82
N PHE A 22 6.49 3.17 3.30
CA PHE A 22 5.33 2.51 3.92
C PHE A 22 5.64 2.10 5.36
N GLU A 23 6.77 1.44 5.60
CA GLU A 23 7.17 0.99 6.93
C GLU A 23 7.39 2.16 7.90
N THR A 24 7.96 3.27 7.42
CA THR A 24 8.17 4.48 8.22
C THR A 24 6.84 5.11 8.62
N ILE A 25 5.92 5.29 7.66
CA ILE A 25 4.58 5.82 7.95
C ILE A 25 3.83 4.90 8.92
N GLU A 26 3.90 3.57 8.74
CA GLU A 26 3.29 2.60 9.67
C GLU A 26 3.84 2.78 11.10
N ARG A 27 5.15 2.94 11.26
CA ARG A 27 5.77 3.18 12.58
C ARG A 27 5.34 4.51 13.19
N ASP A 28 5.26 5.57 12.40
CA ASP A 28 4.91 6.90 12.88
C ASP A 28 3.48 6.94 13.41
N ILE A 29 2.53 6.37 12.65
CA ILE A 29 1.13 6.21 13.08
C ILE A 29 1.04 5.40 14.37
N LEU A 30 1.79 4.29 14.48
CA LEU A 30 1.78 3.47 15.70
C LEU A 30 2.39 4.20 16.90
N SER A 31 3.43 5.00 16.68
CA SER A 31 4.04 5.83 17.72
C SER A 31 3.05 6.88 18.22
N GLU A 32 2.38 7.57 17.29
CA GLU A 32 1.35 8.56 17.62
C GLU A 32 0.20 7.92 18.40
N TRP A 33 -0.32 6.78 17.93
CA TRP A 33 -1.38 6.03 18.60
C TRP A 33 -1.01 5.63 20.02
N ARG A 34 0.24 5.18 20.25
CA ARG A 34 0.74 4.83 21.60
C ARG A 34 0.83 6.04 22.52
N SER A 35 1.10 7.22 21.97
CA SER A 35 1.16 8.49 22.71
C SER A 35 -0.19 9.18 22.88
N ALA A 36 -1.23 8.70 22.19
CA ALA A 36 -2.56 9.31 22.19
C ALA A 36 -3.25 9.21 23.56
N ILE A 37 -3.62 10.38 24.08
CA ILE A 37 -4.20 10.57 25.42
C ILE A 37 -5.72 10.33 25.41
N ASP A 38 -6.40 10.66 24.31
CA ASP A 38 -7.84 10.57 24.16
C ASP A 38 -8.24 9.55 23.07
N ALA A 39 -9.52 9.16 23.10
CA ALA A 39 -10.09 8.19 22.16
C ALA A 39 -10.16 8.73 20.73
N GLU A 40 -10.38 10.03 20.56
CA GLU A 40 -10.50 10.68 19.24
C GLU A 40 -9.18 10.58 18.46
N LYS A 41 -8.04 10.86 19.10
CA LYS A 41 -6.72 10.68 18.50
C LYS A 41 -6.40 9.22 18.17
N ARG A 42 -6.79 8.29 19.04
CA ARG A 42 -6.64 6.85 18.76
C ARG A 42 -7.47 6.43 17.55
N GLU A 43 -8.66 6.97 17.40
CA GLU A 43 -9.53 6.71 16.27
C GLU A 43 -8.95 7.31 14.97
N ALA A 44 -8.42 8.54 15.03
CA ALA A 44 -7.75 9.17 13.88
C ALA A 44 -6.57 8.31 13.37
N CYS A 45 -5.67 7.91 14.27
CA CYS A 45 -4.57 7.00 13.93
C CYS A 45 -5.06 5.65 13.36
N TRP A 46 -6.19 5.13 13.85
CA TRP A 46 -6.78 3.90 13.32
C TRP A 46 -7.29 4.08 11.88
N HIS A 47 -7.95 5.22 11.60
CA HIS A 47 -8.39 5.57 10.24
C HIS A 47 -7.20 5.73 9.29
N ASP A 48 -6.12 6.36 9.74
CA ASP A 48 -4.90 6.57 8.95
C ASP A 48 -4.21 5.24 8.61
N MET A 49 -4.05 4.35 9.59
CA MET A 49 -3.53 3.00 9.35
C MET A 49 -4.43 2.25 8.33
N GLY A 50 -5.75 2.35 8.50
CA GLY A 50 -6.70 1.76 7.57
C GLY A 50 -6.57 2.32 6.14
N ALA A 51 -6.36 3.63 5.99
CA ALA A 51 -6.17 4.28 4.70
C ALA A 51 -4.87 3.79 4.02
N LEU A 52 -3.77 3.68 4.78
CA LEU A 52 -2.50 3.18 4.31
C LEU A 52 -2.59 1.73 3.81
N MET A 53 -3.24 0.86 4.59
CA MET A 53 -3.47 -0.53 4.20
C MET A 53 -4.31 -0.65 2.92
N ARG A 54 -5.37 0.16 2.80
CA ARG A 54 -6.21 0.21 1.58
C ARG A 54 -5.43 0.68 0.36
N LEU A 55 -4.58 1.70 0.51
CA LEU A 55 -3.71 2.17 -0.57
C LEU A 55 -2.77 1.07 -1.05
N ARG A 56 -2.07 0.41 -0.11
CA ARG A 56 -1.17 -0.71 -0.40
C ARG A 56 -1.89 -1.86 -1.11
N ALA A 57 -3.10 -2.20 -0.66
CA ALA A 57 -3.92 -3.24 -1.29
C ALA A 57 -4.34 -2.88 -2.72
N ARG A 58 -4.76 -1.63 -2.96
CA ARG A 58 -5.12 -1.15 -4.31
C ARG A 58 -3.95 -1.18 -5.27
N LEU A 59 -2.76 -0.75 -4.83
CA LEU A 59 -1.54 -0.83 -5.64
C LEU A 59 -1.20 -2.29 -5.99
N LYS A 60 -1.28 -3.20 -5.02
CA LYS A 60 -1.09 -4.64 -5.26
C LYS A 60 -2.12 -5.20 -6.24
N GLY A 61 -3.37 -4.75 -6.19
CA GLY A 61 -4.41 -5.10 -7.14
C GLY A 61 -4.01 -4.76 -8.58
N PHE A 62 -3.59 -3.51 -8.82
CA PHE A 62 -3.11 -3.10 -10.15
C PHE A 62 -1.91 -3.93 -10.63
N ALA A 63 -0.98 -4.29 -9.75
CA ALA A 63 0.16 -5.15 -10.10
C ALA A 63 -0.26 -6.62 -10.36
N GLY A 64 -1.29 -7.11 -9.67
CA GLY A 64 -1.82 -8.47 -9.83
C GLY A 64 -2.61 -8.67 -11.12
N ASP A 65 -3.37 -7.66 -11.56
CA ASP A 65 -4.15 -7.71 -12.80
C ASP A 65 -3.25 -7.91 -14.05
N ALA A 66 -2.03 -7.35 -14.06
CA ALA A 66 -1.05 -7.64 -15.13
C ALA A 66 -0.70 -9.12 -15.26
N ARG A 67 -0.59 -9.84 -14.13
CA ARG A 67 -0.18 -11.24 -14.14
C ARG A 67 -1.28 -12.11 -14.75
N LYS A 68 -2.55 -11.76 -14.51
CA LYS A 68 -3.71 -12.45 -15.08
C LYS A 68 -3.88 -12.14 -16.58
N GLU A 69 -3.69 -10.89 -17.01
CA GLU A 69 -3.71 -10.52 -18.44
C GLU A 69 -2.65 -11.29 -19.24
N LYS A 70 -1.43 -11.50 -18.72
CA LYS A 70 -0.41 -12.32 -19.41
C LYS A 70 -0.81 -13.78 -19.54
N ALA A 71 -1.39 -14.38 -18.51
CA ALA A 71 -1.74 -15.81 -18.50
C ALA A 71 -2.86 -16.15 -19.49
N GLY A 72 -3.79 -15.22 -19.73
CA GLY A 72 -4.87 -15.39 -20.71
C GLY A 72 -4.48 -15.10 -22.17
N SER A 73 -3.32 -14.50 -22.42
CA SER A 73 -2.84 -14.20 -23.79
C SER A 73 -1.98 -15.32 -24.39
N THR A 74 -1.68 -16.36 -23.62
CA THR A 74 -0.88 -17.54 -24.03
C THR A 74 -1.72 -18.82 -24.16
N ALA A 75 -3.04 -18.71 -24.07
CA ALA A 75 -4.01 -19.79 -24.31
C ALA A 75 -4.74 -19.50 -25.63
#